data_AF-A0A0J9W356-F1
#
_entry.id   AF-A0A0J9W356-F1
#
_cell.length_a   1.000
_cell.length_b   1.000
_cell.length_c   1.000
_cell.angle_alpha   90.00
_cell.angle_beta   90.00
_cell.angle_gamma   90.00
#
_symmetry.space_group_name_H-M   'P 1'
#
loop_
_entity.id
_entity.type
_entity.pdbx_description
1 polymer ?
#
loop_
_entity_poly.entity_id
_entity_poly.type
_entity_poly.pdbx_seq_one_letter_code
_entity_poly.pdbx_strand_id
1 'polypeptide(L)'
;MDIEQLSSQAANVYDDSSFIRVDHSRREQPSDNTCRPVNNPVPDRGYNFEPVHLPDRSFRIEALPPEPLLLFHQFLPVWLSTVYLNPTQAVVVALVNLLPEARYHVFLDNLFSSSNLFRRLRQLGHGAKGTARRNCGLYRLLVKLKAGDNTAAGSIPFNCLKAIPTADNLVNQIAWKVNALALFLSTVFTGNERVDRIRKRPTTDQPAAWPMQEFFGEEPVKVVSIPSIAATYNDEMNAVDRGDQMRAYWGPDRRVRRGGWRALAWDFLLEIALINSFILQQRGNPRWKPEKSQAEWRQRLVNDLVAEYEPSSPVIYIAQ
;
A
#
# COMPACT_ATOMS: atom_id res chain seq x y z
N MET A 1 -17.28 -20.44 -37.61
CA MET A 1 -17.66 -19.82 -36.33
C MET A 1 -17.49 -18.34 -36.54
N ASP A 2 -18.59 -17.61 -36.71
CA ASP A 2 -18.59 -16.26 -37.28
C ASP A 2 -18.14 -15.19 -36.27
N ILE A 3 -17.32 -14.26 -36.75
CA ILE A 3 -16.73 -13.15 -35.99
C ILE A 3 -17.82 -12.21 -35.41
N GLU A 4 -19.02 -12.19 -35.99
CA GLU A 4 -20.16 -11.43 -35.45
C GLU A 4 -20.78 -12.07 -34.19
N GLN A 5 -20.70 -13.39 -34.00
CA GLN A 5 -21.15 -14.05 -32.76
C GLN A 5 -20.22 -13.78 -31.57
N LEU A 6 -18.91 -13.60 -31.83
CA LEU A 6 -17.92 -13.17 -30.83
C LEU A 6 -18.13 -11.71 -30.41
N SER A 7 -18.55 -10.84 -31.34
CA SER A 7 -18.88 -9.45 -31.05
C SER A 7 -20.13 -9.30 -30.17
N SER A 8 -21.14 -10.17 -30.33
CA SER A 8 -22.35 -10.13 -29.48
C SER A 8 -22.13 -10.72 -28.08
N GLN A 9 -21.10 -11.56 -27.88
CA GLN A 9 -20.68 -12.04 -26.55
C GLN A 9 -19.71 -11.08 -25.85
N ALA A 10 -19.08 -10.15 -26.59
CA ALA A 10 -18.23 -9.09 -26.03
C ALA A 10 -19.04 -7.87 -25.51
N ALA A 11 -20.35 -7.84 -25.76
CA ALA A 11 -21.25 -6.86 -25.17
C ALA A 11 -21.71 -7.33 -23.78
N ASN A 12 -21.17 -6.71 -22.72
CA ASN A 12 -21.58 -6.81 -21.31
C ASN A 12 -21.27 -8.11 -20.54
N VAL A 13 -20.01 -8.53 -20.49
CA VAL A 13 -19.53 -9.42 -19.39
C VAL A 13 -18.95 -8.62 -18.19
N TYR A 14 -18.93 -7.28 -18.29
CA TYR A 14 -18.50 -6.36 -17.22
C TYR A 14 -19.64 -5.95 -16.26
N ASP A 15 -20.61 -6.82 -15.99
CA ASP A 15 -21.50 -6.63 -14.84
C ASP A 15 -20.88 -7.28 -13.58
N ASP A 16 -19.76 -6.71 -13.13
CA ASP A 16 -19.05 -7.13 -11.90
C ASP A 16 -19.55 -6.37 -10.65
N SER A 17 -20.85 -6.04 -10.64
CA SER A 17 -21.51 -5.37 -9.51
C SER A 17 -21.81 -6.32 -8.34
N SER A 18 -21.48 -7.61 -8.46
CA SER A 18 -21.85 -8.61 -7.45
C SER A 18 -20.97 -8.59 -6.19
N PHE A 19 -19.75 -8.04 -6.23
CA PHE A 19 -18.82 -7.99 -5.08
C PHE A 19 -18.57 -6.56 -4.56
N ILE A 20 -18.78 -5.56 -5.41
CA ILE A 20 -18.56 -4.16 -5.07
C ILE A 20 -19.82 -3.60 -4.43
N ARG A 21 -19.73 -3.32 -3.14
CA ARG A 21 -20.84 -2.83 -2.33
C ARG A 21 -20.56 -1.43 -1.81
N VAL A 22 -21.54 -0.54 -1.97
CA VAL A 22 -21.46 0.84 -1.46
C VAL A 22 -22.09 0.94 -0.07
N ASP A 23 -22.91 -0.04 0.32
CA ASP A 23 -23.30 -0.24 1.72
C ASP A 23 -22.05 -0.42 2.59
N HIS A 24 -22.08 0.16 3.79
CA HIS A 24 -20.93 0.19 4.70
C HIS A 24 -19.69 0.91 4.13
N SER A 25 -19.90 1.91 3.29
CA SER A 25 -18.84 2.81 2.81
C SER A 25 -19.19 4.28 3.05
N ARG A 26 -18.18 5.14 3.17
CA ARG A 26 -18.36 6.60 3.26
C ARG A 26 -17.29 7.31 2.46
N ARG A 27 -17.70 8.25 1.61
CA ARG A 27 -16.78 9.11 0.86
C ARG A 27 -15.88 9.92 1.80
N GLU A 28 -14.64 10.14 1.39
CA GLU A 28 -13.70 11.01 2.11
C GLU A 28 -14.14 12.49 2.05
N GLN A 29 -14.57 12.92 0.87
CA GLN A 29 -15.15 14.24 0.60
C GLN A 29 -16.36 14.09 -0.33
N PRO A 30 -17.30 15.05 -0.35
CA PRO A 30 -18.51 14.95 -1.18
C PRO A 30 -18.22 14.74 -2.68
N SER A 31 -17.16 15.38 -3.18
CA SER A 31 -16.71 15.31 -4.57
C SER A 31 -15.74 14.18 -4.88
N ASP A 32 -15.33 13.40 -3.87
CA ASP A 32 -14.34 12.34 -4.03
C ASP A 32 -14.99 11.00 -4.40
N ASN A 33 -14.32 10.25 -5.26
CA ASN A 33 -14.68 8.88 -5.60
C ASN A 33 -14.08 7.88 -4.58
N THR A 34 -13.12 8.29 -3.76
CA THR A 34 -12.55 7.44 -2.72
C THR A 34 -13.49 7.31 -1.51
N CYS A 35 -13.65 6.08 -1.06
CA CYS A 35 -14.54 5.72 0.02
C CYS A 35 -13.78 4.89 1.06
N ARG A 36 -13.88 5.27 2.33
CA ARG A 36 -13.41 4.44 3.43
C ARG A 36 -14.46 3.41 3.84
N PRO A 37 -14.07 2.23 4.35
CA PRO A 37 -15.00 1.29 4.94
C PRO A 37 -15.63 1.87 6.22
N VAL A 38 -16.90 1.52 6.46
CA VAL A 38 -17.69 1.87 7.64
C VAL A 38 -18.44 0.62 8.11
N ASN A 39 -17.68 -0.25 8.76
CA ASN A 39 -18.17 -1.50 9.34
C ASN A 39 -18.41 -1.30 10.84
N ASN A 40 -19.51 -1.88 11.32
CA ASN A 40 -19.82 -1.89 12.74
C ASN A 40 -18.79 -2.72 13.53
N PRO A 41 -18.59 -2.39 14.83
CA PRO A 41 -17.80 -3.25 15.69
C PRO A 41 -18.39 -4.65 15.80
N VAL A 42 -17.55 -5.67 15.73
CA VAL A 42 -17.96 -7.07 15.77
C VAL A 42 -18.03 -7.55 17.23
N PRO A 43 -19.12 -8.22 17.66
CA PRO A 43 -19.30 -8.61 19.06
C PRO A 43 -18.47 -9.82 19.48
N ASP A 44 -18.11 -10.67 18.53
CA ASP A 44 -17.41 -11.93 18.70
C ASP A 44 -15.93 -11.86 18.28
N ARG A 45 -15.12 -12.80 18.77
CA ARG A 45 -13.68 -12.89 18.49
C ARG A 45 -13.21 -14.34 18.35
N GLY A 46 -12.07 -14.49 17.69
CA GLY A 46 -11.36 -15.76 17.64
C GLY A 46 -10.38 -15.92 18.79
N TYR A 47 -9.72 -17.07 18.79
CA TYR A 47 -8.79 -17.51 19.84
C TYR A 47 -7.49 -18.09 19.28
N ASN A 48 -7.49 -18.61 18.04
CA ASN A 48 -6.40 -19.41 17.47
C ASN A 48 -6.00 -18.86 16.10
N PHE A 49 -5.25 -17.75 16.07
CA PHE A 49 -4.77 -17.16 14.82
C PHE A 49 -3.50 -17.84 14.33
N GLU A 50 -3.55 -18.33 13.09
CA GLU A 50 -2.38 -18.85 12.39
C GLU A 50 -1.88 -17.83 11.36
N PRO A 51 -0.61 -17.40 11.41
CA PRO A 51 -0.05 -16.46 10.45
C PRO A 51 0.14 -17.08 9.06
N VAL A 52 -0.06 -16.28 8.01
CA VAL A 52 0.29 -16.64 6.63
C VAL A 52 1.81 -16.65 6.50
N HIS A 53 2.38 -17.80 6.16
CA HIS A 53 3.81 -17.91 5.89
C HIS A 53 4.12 -17.40 4.48
N LEU A 54 5.00 -16.39 4.41
CA LEU A 54 5.47 -15.80 3.17
C LEU A 54 6.92 -16.21 2.94
N PRO A 55 7.25 -16.89 1.83
CA PRO A 55 8.64 -17.21 1.51
C PRO A 55 9.38 -15.92 1.11
N ASP A 56 10.66 -15.83 1.52
CA ASP A 56 11.55 -14.79 1.01
C ASP A 56 11.80 -15.02 -0.48
N ARG A 57 11.61 -13.97 -1.28
CA ARG A 57 11.88 -13.98 -2.72
C ARG A 57 12.82 -12.84 -3.07
N SER A 58 13.92 -13.16 -3.73
CA SER A 58 14.78 -12.14 -4.33
C SER A 58 14.05 -11.45 -5.48
N PHE A 59 14.33 -10.17 -5.69
CA PHE A 59 13.87 -9.46 -6.88
C PHE A 59 14.40 -10.17 -8.13
N ARG A 60 13.48 -10.62 -9.00
CA ARG A 60 13.79 -11.25 -10.29
C ARG A 60 13.08 -10.49 -11.39
N ILE A 61 13.84 -10.09 -12.42
CA ILE A 61 13.28 -9.59 -13.67
C ILE A 61 13.09 -10.83 -14.55
N GLU A 62 11.85 -11.28 -14.69
CA GLU A 62 11.51 -12.41 -15.56
C GLU A 62 11.32 -11.91 -17.00
N ALA A 63 11.68 -12.74 -17.98
CA ALA A 63 11.34 -12.49 -19.37
C ALA A 63 9.81 -12.60 -19.55
N LEU A 64 9.23 -11.75 -20.39
CA LEU A 64 7.80 -11.83 -20.72
C LEU A 64 7.48 -13.21 -21.33
N PRO A 65 6.26 -13.75 -21.09
CA PRO A 65 5.83 -14.99 -21.73
C PRO A 65 5.97 -14.89 -23.27
N PRO A 66 6.38 -15.97 -23.95
CA PRO A 66 6.63 -15.95 -25.40
C PRO A 66 5.35 -15.77 -26.23
N GLU A 67 4.17 -15.94 -25.62
CA GLU A 67 2.87 -15.84 -26.29
C GLU A 67 1.96 -14.79 -25.64
N PRO A 68 1.32 -13.92 -26.44
CA PRO A 68 0.33 -12.94 -25.94
C PRO A 68 -0.82 -13.56 -25.15
N LEU A 69 -1.20 -14.82 -25.43
CA LEU A 69 -2.25 -15.53 -24.72
C LEU A 69 -1.83 -15.92 -23.30
N LEU A 70 -0.57 -16.29 -23.09
CA LEU A 70 -0.02 -16.58 -21.76
C LEU A 70 0.11 -15.30 -20.92
N LEU A 71 0.47 -14.19 -21.55
CA LEU A 71 0.43 -12.86 -20.94
C LEU A 71 -1.01 -12.48 -20.55
N PHE A 72 -2.00 -12.72 -21.42
CA PHE A 72 -3.41 -12.46 -21.13
C PHE A 72 -3.97 -13.33 -19.99
N HIS A 73 -3.58 -14.61 -19.92
CA HIS A 73 -3.98 -15.51 -18.84
C HIS A 73 -3.45 -15.11 -17.46
N GLN A 74 -2.31 -14.40 -17.37
CA GLN A 74 -1.85 -13.81 -16.11
C GLN A 74 -2.80 -12.74 -15.56
N PHE A 75 -3.66 -12.16 -16.41
CA PHE A 75 -4.62 -11.14 -16.04
C PHE A 75 -6.06 -11.67 -15.88
N LEU A 76 -6.28 -12.98 -16.01
CA LEU A 76 -7.59 -13.60 -15.79
C LEU A 76 -7.78 -13.95 -14.30
N PRO A 77 -8.75 -13.34 -13.59
CA PRO A 77 -8.90 -13.59 -12.17
C PRO A 77 -9.57 -14.95 -11.91
N VAL A 78 -9.05 -15.69 -10.92
CA VAL A 78 -9.71 -16.88 -10.38
C VAL A 78 -10.80 -16.42 -9.40
N TRP A 79 -12.05 -16.52 -9.81
CA TRP A 79 -13.21 -16.10 -9.02
C TRP A 79 -13.88 -17.28 -8.33
N LEU A 80 -13.99 -17.20 -7.01
CA LEU A 80 -15.05 -17.76 -6.15
C LEU A 80 -14.76 -17.36 -4.69
N SER A 81 -15.20 -16.17 -4.23
CA SER A 81 -15.53 -15.99 -2.80
C SER A 81 -16.50 -14.82 -2.56
N THR A 82 -17.34 -14.96 -1.53
CA THR A 82 -18.51 -14.15 -1.19
C THR A 82 -18.19 -12.90 -0.34
N VAL A 83 -16.95 -12.40 -0.36
CA VAL A 83 -16.54 -11.28 0.49
C VAL A 83 -16.81 -9.94 -0.22
N TYR A 84 -17.77 -9.18 0.30
CA TYR A 84 -18.10 -7.85 -0.22
C TYR A 84 -17.03 -6.81 0.16
N LEU A 85 -16.60 -6.03 -0.83
CA LEU A 85 -15.64 -4.93 -0.69
C LEU A 85 -16.23 -3.65 -1.28
N ASN A 86 -15.83 -2.49 -0.74
CA ASN A 86 -16.18 -1.23 -1.38
C ASN A 86 -15.30 -0.96 -2.63
N PRO A 87 -15.67 -0.02 -3.52
CA PRO A 87 -14.90 0.24 -4.74
C PRO A 87 -13.42 0.54 -4.49
N THR A 88 -13.11 1.34 -3.47
CA THR A 88 -11.73 1.71 -3.10
C THR A 88 -10.92 0.51 -2.63
N GLN A 89 -11.55 -0.43 -1.93
CA GLN A 89 -10.91 -1.68 -1.48
C GLN A 89 -10.75 -2.68 -2.62
N ALA A 90 -11.70 -2.72 -3.56
CA ALA A 90 -11.62 -3.58 -4.74
C ALA A 90 -10.41 -3.25 -5.62
N VAL A 91 -10.01 -1.96 -5.69
CA VAL A 91 -8.78 -1.53 -6.38
C VAL A 91 -7.55 -2.26 -5.85
N VAL A 92 -7.44 -2.52 -4.55
CA VAL A 92 -6.29 -3.25 -3.98
C VAL A 92 -6.22 -4.66 -4.55
N VAL A 93 -7.35 -5.37 -4.63
CA VAL A 93 -7.40 -6.73 -5.19
C VAL A 93 -7.07 -6.69 -6.69
N ALA A 94 -7.63 -5.72 -7.42
CA ALA A 94 -7.32 -5.54 -8.83
C ALA A 94 -5.82 -5.30 -9.06
N LEU A 95 -5.20 -4.39 -8.31
CA LEU A 95 -3.77 -4.09 -8.42
C LEU A 95 -2.89 -5.29 -8.10
N VAL A 96 -3.24 -6.09 -7.09
CA VAL A 96 -2.49 -7.30 -6.74
C VAL A 96 -2.62 -8.37 -7.81
N ASN A 97 -3.79 -8.53 -8.42
CA ASN A 97 -4.01 -9.47 -9.52
C ASN A 97 -3.27 -9.07 -10.82
N LEU A 98 -2.85 -7.81 -10.96
CA LEU A 98 -2.01 -7.37 -12.09
C LEU A 98 -0.52 -7.72 -11.89
N LEU A 99 -0.13 -8.19 -10.69
CA LEU A 99 1.25 -8.58 -10.42
C LEU A 99 1.52 -10.00 -10.92
N PRO A 100 2.77 -10.33 -11.28
CA PRO A 100 3.15 -11.69 -11.64
C PRO A 100 2.71 -12.72 -10.58
N GLU A 101 2.37 -13.93 -11.01
CA GLU A 101 1.88 -14.98 -10.12
C GLU A 101 2.90 -15.28 -9.00
N ALA A 102 2.58 -14.87 -7.78
CA ALA A 102 3.40 -15.08 -6.59
C ALA A 102 2.62 -14.74 -5.31
N ARG A 103 3.22 -15.04 -4.16
CA ARG A 103 2.72 -14.58 -2.86
C ARG A 103 3.36 -13.24 -2.51
N TYR A 104 2.52 -12.26 -2.19
CA TYR A 104 2.93 -10.90 -1.87
C TYR A 104 2.65 -10.57 -0.41
N HIS A 105 3.47 -9.70 0.17
CA HIS A 105 3.16 -9.00 1.41
C HIS A 105 2.63 -7.62 1.05
N VAL A 106 1.34 -7.38 1.27
CA VAL A 106 0.66 -6.12 0.92
C VAL A 106 0.60 -5.21 2.15
N PHE A 107 1.03 -3.96 1.97
CA PHE A 107 1.09 -2.94 3.02
C PHE A 107 0.01 -1.90 2.72
N LEU A 108 -0.93 -1.73 3.65
CA LEU A 108 -2.15 -0.95 3.43
C LEU A 108 -2.25 0.23 4.39
N ASP A 109 -2.56 1.39 3.83
CA ASP A 109 -3.01 2.52 4.63
C ASP A 109 -4.43 2.28 5.17
N ASN A 110 -4.76 3.00 6.23
CA ASN A 110 -6.04 2.99 6.91
C ASN A 110 -7.25 3.33 6.03
N LEU A 111 -7.05 3.95 4.86
CA LEU A 111 -8.10 4.21 3.87
C LEU A 111 -8.66 2.90 3.32
N PHE A 112 -7.78 1.93 3.05
CA PHE A 112 -8.13 0.65 2.44
C PHE A 112 -8.45 -0.43 3.48
N SER A 113 -7.81 -0.37 4.65
CA SER A 113 -7.84 -1.45 5.63
C SER A 113 -9.24 -1.82 6.14
N SER A 114 -9.61 -3.09 6.02
CA SER A 114 -10.75 -3.71 6.71
C SER A 114 -10.53 -5.20 6.91
N SER A 115 -11.21 -5.79 7.90
CA SER A 115 -11.17 -7.24 8.14
C SER A 115 -11.58 -8.05 6.89
N ASN A 116 -12.49 -7.51 6.07
CA ASN A 116 -12.94 -8.16 4.82
C ASN A 116 -11.85 -8.16 3.74
N LEU A 117 -11.21 -7.03 3.48
CA LEU A 117 -10.12 -6.95 2.50
C LEU A 117 -8.96 -7.87 2.89
N PHE A 118 -8.61 -7.90 4.16
CA PHE A 118 -7.54 -8.75 4.68
C PHE A 118 -7.86 -10.23 4.54
N ARG A 119 -9.12 -10.62 4.82
CA ARG A 119 -9.60 -11.98 4.58
C ARG A 119 -9.49 -12.35 3.10
N ARG A 120 -9.89 -11.45 2.19
CA ARG A 120 -9.81 -11.69 0.75
C ARG A 120 -8.37 -11.86 0.28
N LEU A 121 -7.46 -10.98 0.71
CA LEU A 121 -6.03 -11.11 0.38
C LEU A 121 -5.44 -12.44 0.88
N ARG A 122 -5.80 -12.86 2.10
CA ARG A 122 -5.42 -14.18 2.63
C ARG A 122 -5.98 -15.34 1.81
N GLN A 123 -7.24 -15.26 1.39
CA GLN A 123 -7.87 -16.28 0.52
C GLN A 123 -7.16 -16.39 -0.83
N LEU A 124 -6.63 -15.28 -1.35
CA LEU A 124 -5.80 -15.25 -2.56
C LEU A 124 -4.35 -15.71 -2.31
N GLY A 125 -4.00 -16.11 -1.09
CA GLY A 125 -2.66 -16.58 -0.73
C GLY A 125 -1.65 -15.45 -0.45
N HIS A 126 -2.10 -14.21 -0.33
CA HIS A 126 -1.27 -13.06 -0.01
C HIS A 126 -1.29 -12.73 1.49
N GLY A 127 -0.16 -12.28 2.01
CA GLY A 127 -0.07 -11.69 3.33
C GLY A 127 -0.41 -10.21 3.28
N ALA A 128 -1.04 -9.69 4.32
CA ALA A 128 -1.43 -8.30 4.40
C ALA A 128 -1.19 -7.74 5.80
N LYS A 129 -0.80 -6.48 5.87
CA LYS A 129 -0.79 -5.68 7.10
C LYS A 129 -1.12 -4.22 6.81
N GLY A 130 -1.68 -3.55 7.80
CA GLY A 130 -2.03 -2.15 7.64
C GLY A 130 -2.49 -1.53 8.93
N THR A 131 -2.45 -0.20 8.99
CA THR A 131 -3.10 0.55 10.06
C THR A 131 -4.61 0.52 9.85
N ALA A 132 -5.39 0.60 10.93
CA ALA A 132 -6.84 0.47 10.88
C ALA A 132 -7.55 1.59 11.64
N ARG A 133 -8.73 1.99 11.13
CA ARG A 133 -9.64 2.89 11.83
C ARG A 133 -10.60 2.07 12.69
N ARG A 134 -11.28 2.75 13.64
CA ARG A 134 -12.27 2.13 14.54
C ARG A 134 -13.43 1.44 13.80
N ASN A 135 -13.76 1.93 12.61
CA ASN A 135 -14.89 1.50 11.78
C ASN A 135 -14.48 0.49 10.69
N CYS A 136 -13.39 -0.26 10.88
CA CYS A 136 -12.89 -1.22 9.89
C CYS A 136 -13.35 -2.66 10.14
N GLY A 137 -14.36 -2.87 11.01
CA GLY A 137 -14.88 -4.20 11.36
C GLY A 137 -14.06 -4.86 12.46
N LEU A 138 -13.67 -4.05 13.45
CA LEU A 138 -12.86 -4.50 14.58
C LEU A 138 -13.71 -5.07 15.70
N TYR A 139 -13.12 -5.93 16.54
CA TYR A 139 -13.73 -6.45 17.75
C TYR A 139 -14.10 -5.30 18.68
N ARG A 140 -15.33 -5.35 19.21
CA ARG A 140 -15.93 -4.27 20.00
C ARG A 140 -15.07 -3.75 21.15
N LEU A 141 -14.29 -4.63 21.81
CA LEU A 141 -13.43 -4.19 22.91
C LEU A 141 -12.23 -3.38 22.42
N LEU A 142 -11.69 -3.66 21.23
CA LEU A 142 -10.62 -2.82 20.64
C LEU A 142 -11.16 -1.46 20.22
N VAL A 143 -12.39 -1.40 19.71
CA VAL A 143 -13.06 -0.14 19.39
C VAL A 143 -13.30 0.70 20.65
N LYS A 144 -13.80 0.08 21.73
CA LYS A 144 -13.96 0.73 23.03
C LYS A 144 -12.63 1.19 23.60
N LEU A 145 -11.59 0.35 23.53
CA LEU A 145 -10.24 0.68 23.98
C LEU A 145 -9.68 1.90 23.24
N LYS A 146 -9.86 1.97 21.91
CA LYS A 146 -9.42 3.11 21.11
C LYS A 146 -10.26 4.37 21.36
N ALA A 147 -11.55 4.22 21.66
CA ALA A 147 -12.42 5.35 21.98
C ALA A 147 -12.14 5.95 23.37
N GLY A 148 -11.70 5.11 24.32
CA GLY A 148 -11.30 5.54 25.67
C GLY A 148 -9.85 6.02 25.76
N ASP A 149 -9.05 5.88 24.70
CA ASP A 149 -7.68 6.39 24.62
C ASP A 149 -7.67 7.90 24.90
N ASN A 150 -6.80 8.33 25.84
CA ASN A 150 -6.68 9.72 26.30
C ASN A 150 -7.91 10.28 27.05
N THR A 151 -8.81 9.41 27.53
CA THR A 151 -9.85 9.78 28.50
C THR A 151 -9.44 9.37 29.92
N ALA A 152 -10.02 10.00 30.95
CA ALA A 152 -9.78 9.63 32.35
C ALA A 152 -10.17 8.18 32.69
N ALA A 153 -10.91 7.49 31.80
CA ALA A 153 -11.46 6.16 32.01
C ALA A 153 -10.50 5.00 31.67
N GLY A 154 -9.27 5.27 31.19
CA GLY A 154 -8.34 4.18 30.88
C GLY A 154 -6.92 4.62 30.58
N SER A 155 -6.04 4.58 31.58
CA SER A 155 -4.59 4.64 31.35
C SER A 155 -4.12 3.27 30.82
N ILE A 156 -3.87 3.19 29.52
CA ILE A 156 -3.22 2.03 28.91
C ILE A 156 -1.71 2.27 29.02
N PRO A 157 -0.94 1.36 29.63
CA PRO A 157 0.50 1.53 29.75
C PRO A 157 1.19 1.70 28.40
N PHE A 158 2.21 2.55 28.35
CA PHE A 158 3.04 2.70 27.16
C PHE A 158 3.62 1.35 26.73
N ASN A 159 3.68 1.13 25.42
CA ASN A 159 4.15 -0.09 24.77
C ASN A 159 3.34 -1.36 25.10
N CYS A 160 2.16 -1.23 25.72
CA CYS A 160 1.22 -2.33 25.89
C CYS A 160 0.66 -2.76 24.53
N LEU A 161 0.55 -4.07 24.32
CA LEU A 161 0.02 -4.67 23.10
C LEU A 161 -1.11 -5.63 23.42
N LYS A 162 -2.16 -5.61 22.59
CA LYS A 162 -3.26 -6.57 22.64
C LYS A 162 -3.56 -7.07 21.23
N ALA A 163 -3.42 -8.37 21.01
CA ALA A 163 -3.80 -9.04 19.76
C ALA A 163 -5.07 -9.85 19.98
N ILE A 164 -6.05 -9.70 19.07
CA ILE A 164 -7.32 -10.40 19.11
C ILE A 164 -7.66 -10.85 17.68
N PRO A 165 -7.72 -12.16 17.41
CA PRO A 165 -8.18 -12.66 16.13
C PRO A 165 -9.64 -12.33 15.85
N THR A 166 -10.00 -12.18 14.58
CA THR A 166 -11.40 -12.23 14.12
C THR A 166 -12.04 -13.58 14.48
N ALA A 167 -13.37 -13.65 14.56
CA ALA A 167 -14.11 -14.87 14.96
C ALA A 167 -13.74 -16.12 14.13
N ASP A 168 -13.45 -15.93 12.85
CA ASP A 168 -12.98 -16.97 11.92
C ASP A 168 -11.48 -17.28 12.03
N ASN A 169 -10.76 -16.59 12.92
CA ASN A 169 -9.31 -16.66 13.12
C ASN A 169 -8.45 -16.32 11.87
N LEU A 170 -9.02 -15.70 10.83
CA LEU A 170 -8.32 -15.45 9.58
C LEU A 170 -7.50 -14.16 9.60
N VAL A 171 -7.91 -13.17 10.39
CA VAL A 171 -7.27 -11.86 10.49
C VAL A 171 -7.00 -11.54 11.94
N ASN A 172 -5.78 -11.13 12.25
CA ASN A 172 -5.40 -10.67 13.57
C ASN A 172 -5.58 -9.16 13.70
N GLN A 173 -6.14 -8.72 14.82
CA GLN A 173 -6.42 -7.33 15.12
C GLN A 173 -5.55 -6.92 16.30
N ILE A 174 -4.64 -5.98 16.08
CA ILE A 174 -3.60 -5.65 17.06
C ILE A 174 -3.77 -4.19 17.48
N ALA A 175 -3.90 -3.97 18.79
CA ALA A 175 -3.83 -2.65 19.40
C ALA A 175 -2.48 -2.49 20.10
N TRP A 176 -1.79 -1.39 19.83
CA TRP A 176 -0.50 -1.08 20.43
C TRP A 176 -0.48 0.34 20.96
N LYS A 177 -0.21 0.51 22.26
CA LYS A 177 -0.15 1.83 22.89
C LYS A 177 1.23 2.45 22.69
N VAL A 178 1.26 3.54 21.92
CA VAL A 178 2.38 4.50 21.94
C VAL A 178 1.87 5.79 22.60
N ASN A 179 2.21 6.95 22.05
CA ASN A 179 1.57 8.22 22.39
C ASN A 179 0.05 8.12 22.31
N ALA A 180 -0.46 7.63 21.18
CA ALA A 180 -1.85 7.22 21.00
C ALA A 180 -1.94 5.70 20.80
N LEU A 181 -3.11 5.11 21.05
CA LEU A 181 -3.34 3.70 20.75
C LEU A 181 -3.39 3.48 19.22
N ALA A 182 -2.38 2.86 18.64
CA ALA A 182 -2.40 2.46 17.24
C ALA A 182 -3.19 1.16 17.07
N LEU A 183 -3.94 1.05 15.97
CA LEU A 183 -4.67 -0.15 15.59
C LEU A 183 -4.11 -0.67 14.27
N PHE A 184 -3.89 -1.98 14.21
CA PHE A 184 -3.41 -2.70 13.04
C PHE A 184 -4.30 -3.89 12.73
N LEU A 185 -4.35 -4.23 11.45
CA LEU A 185 -4.82 -5.52 10.97
C LEU A 185 -3.61 -6.27 10.39
N SER A 186 -3.61 -7.60 10.53
CA SER A 186 -2.60 -8.45 9.92
C SER A 186 -3.11 -9.84 9.61
N THR A 187 -2.60 -10.43 8.52
CA THR A 187 -2.69 -11.87 8.27
C THR A 187 -1.35 -12.58 8.46
N VAL A 188 -0.27 -11.85 8.78
CA VAL A 188 1.11 -12.37 8.84
C VAL A 188 1.68 -12.35 10.27
N PHE A 189 1.23 -11.42 11.12
CA PHE A 189 1.76 -11.26 12.48
C PHE A 189 0.76 -11.70 13.54
N THR A 190 1.22 -12.49 14.51
CA THR A 190 0.46 -12.88 15.71
C THR A 190 0.34 -11.72 16.71
N GLY A 191 1.18 -10.70 16.58
CA GLY A 191 1.21 -9.53 17.44
C GLY A 191 2.16 -9.69 18.62
N ASN A 192 2.68 -10.89 18.87
CA ASN A 192 3.64 -11.15 19.94
C ASN A 192 5.09 -10.92 19.48
N GLU A 193 5.33 -10.88 18.18
CA GLU A 193 6.66 -10.65 17.62
C GLU A 193 7.13 -9.25 17.96
N ARG A 194 8.36 -9.14 18.48
CA ARG A 194 8.99 -7.86 18.79
C ARG A 194 10.38 -7.77 18.16
N VAL A 195 10.80 -6.54 17.93
CA VAL A 195 12.14 -6.19 17.46
C VAL A 195 12.63 -4.98 18.23
N ASP A 196 13.90 -5.02 18.61
CA ASP A 196 14.54 -3.92 19.31
C ASP A 196 14.93 -2.82 18.33
N ARG A 197 14.56 -1.59 18.65
CA ARG A 197 14.91 -0.40 17.86
C ARG A 197 15.44 0.69 18.78
N ILE A 198 16.54 1.31 18.36
CA ILE A 198 17.05 2.52 18.99
C ILE A 198 16.08 3.66 18.66
N ARG A 199 15.58 4.34 19.69
CA ARG A 199 14.72 5.51 19.56
C ARG A 199 15.26 6.67 20.37
N LYS A 200 14.99 7.88 19.89
CA LYS A 200 15.34 9.14 20.55
C LYS A 200 14.15 9.65 21.35
N ARG A 201 14.45 10.27 22.50
CA ARG A 201 13.45 10.97 23.30
C ARG A 201 12.88 12.15 22.48
N PRO A 202 11.55 12.30 22.40
CA PRO A 202 10.96 13.48 21.78
C PRO A 202 11.38 14.75 22.53
N THR A 203 11.79 15.78 21.79
CA THR A 203 12.17 17.10 22.34
C THR A 203 11.02 18.12 22.34
N THR A 204 9.81 17.69 21.97
CA THR A 204 8.65 18.58 21.83
C THR A 204 7.87 18.67 23.14
N ASP A 205 7.39 19.86 23.49
CA ASP A 205 6.54 20.06 24.68
C ASP A 205 5.06 19.75 24.44
N GLN A 206 4.72 19.26 23.25
CA GLN A 206 3.35 18.92 22.89
C GLN A 206 2.81 17.80 23.81
N PRO A 207 1.59 17.94 24.39
CA PRO A 207 1.03 16.94 25.30
C PRO A 207 0.97 15.51 24.73
N ALA A 208 0.86 15.39 23.41
CA ALA A 208 0.88 14.10 22.73
C ALA A 208 2.21 13.33 22.88
N ALA A 209 3.32 13.99 23.21
CA ALA A 209 4.63 13.35 23.38
C ALA A 209 4.91 12.87 24.80
N TRP A 210 4.11 13.33 25.79
CA TRP A 210 4.34 13.05 27.20
C TRP A 210 4.45 11.56 27.53
N PRO A 211 3.61 10.63 27.02
CA PRO A 211 3.73 9.22 27.37
C PRO A 211 5.08 8.61 26.98
N MET A 212 5.64 9.03 25.84
CA MET A 212 6.96 8.57 25.41
C MET A 212 8.07 9.29 26.18
N GLN A 213 7.94 10.57 26.51
CA GLN A 213 8.92 11.26 27.34
C GLN A 213 9.01 10.69 28.75
N GLU A 214 7.86 10.34 29.35
CA GLU A 214 7.76 9.69 30.65
C GLU A 214 8.45 8.31 30.62
N PHE A 215 8.19 7.50 29.58
CA PHE A 215 8.88 6.22 29.38
C PHE A 215 10.40 6.38 29.22
N PHE A 216 10.85 7.46 28.58
CA PHE A 216 12.27 7.75 28.40
C PHE A 216 12.94 8.28 29.68
N GLY A 217 12.21 8.97 30.57
CA GLY A 217 12.82 9.65 31.71
C GLY A 217 13.85 10.67 31.24
N GLU A 218 15.05 10.66 31.83
CA GLU A 218 16.17 11.56 31.48
C GLU A 218 17.03 11.05 30.32
N GLU A 219 16.87 9.79 29.88
CA GLU A 219 17.74 9.23 28.86
C GLU A 219 17.39 9.79 27.47
N PRO A 220 18.37 10.32 26.70
CA PRO A 220 18.11 10.91 25.39
C PRO A 220 17.83 9.85 24.30
N VAL A 221 18.34 8.62 24.50
CA VAL A 221 18.26 7.52 23.55
C VAL A 221 18.04 6.22 24.32
N LYS A 222 17.09 5.39 23.85
CA LYS A 222 16.80 4.07 24.43
C LYS A 222 16.65 3.01 23.36
N VAL A 223 17.05 1.79 23.69
CA VAL A 223 16.62 0.60 22.95
C VAL A 223 15.21 0.24 23.42
N VAL A 224 14.25 0.25 22.49
CA VAL A 224 12.85 -0.06 22.78
C VAL A 224 12.44 -1.28 21.99
N SER A 225 11.99 -2.31 22.68
CA SER A 225 11.39 -3.49 22.07
C SER A 225 9.98 -3.13 21.58
N ILE A 226 9.82 -2.99 20.26
CA ILE A 226 8.56 -2.60 19.62
C ILE A 226 7.95 -3.79 18.86
N PRO A 227 6.63 -3.82 18.64
CA PRO A 227 6.01 -4.87 17.85
C PRO A 227 6.59 -4.93 16.43
N SER A 228 6.94 -6.12 15.96
CA SER A 228 7.54 -6.31 14.62
C SER A 228 6.59 -5.83 13.52
N ILE A 229 5.27 -6.00 13.69
CA ILE A 229 4.29 -5.44 12.76
C ILE A 229 4.45 -3.93 12.57
N ALA A 230 4.67 -3.18 13.65
CA ALA A 230 4.80 -1.73 13.61
C ALA A 230 6.15 -1.31 13.01
N ALA A 231 7.23 -2.02 13.37
CA ALA A 231 8.55 -1.78 12.80
C ALA A 231 8.53 -1.98 11.28
N THR A 232 8.12 -3.16 10.83
CA THR A 232 8.09 -3.49 9.41
C THR A 232 7.02 -2.69 8.67
N TYR A 233 5.96 -2.18 9.33
CA TYR A 233 5.02 -1.25 8.67
C TYR A 233 5.71 0.07 8.35
N ASN A 234 6.40 0.67 9.32
CA ASN A 234 7.10 1.94 9.13
C ASN A 234 8.22 1.86 8.10
N ASP A 235 8.92 0.73 8.02
CA ASP A 235 10.03 0.55 7.09
C ASP A 235 9.56 0.53 5.61
N GLU A 236 8.35 0.04 5.35
CA GLU A 236 7.91 -0.32 3.98
C GLU A 236 6.70 0.49 3.47
N MET A 237 5.84 1.02 4.36
CA MET A 237 4.56 1.65 3.97
C MET A 237 4.72 2.82 2.99
N ASN A 238 5.82 3.56 3.09
CA ASN A 238 6.03 4.80 2.33
C ASN A 238 6.55 4.54 0.89
N ALA A 239 6.40 3.34 0.35
CA ALA A 239 6.87 3.01 -1.00
C ALA A 239 6.17 3.86 -2.08
N VAL A 240 4.85 4.04 -1.98
CA VAL A 240 4.07 4.86 -2.92
C VAL A 240 4.45 6.34 -2.80
N ASP A 241 4.53 6.85 -1.57
CA ASP A 241 4.90 8.26 -1.32
C ASP A 241 6.29 8.60 -1.84
N ARG A 242 7.26 7.67 -1.71
CA ARG A 242 8.58 7.84 -2.32
C ARG A 242 8.51 7.94 -3.84
N GLY A 243 7.67 7.12 -4.49
CA GLY A 243 7.45 7.19 -5.93
C GLY A 243 6.83 8.52 -6.36
N ASP A 244 5.83 9.00 -5.62
CA ASP A 244 5.20 10.30 -5.89
C ASP A 244 6.17 11.47 -5.65
N GLN A 245 6.99 11.40 -4.61
CA GLN A 245 8.04 12.38 -4.34
C GLN A 245 9.07 12.43 -5.49
N MET A 246 9.51 11.28 -6.00
CA MET A 246 10.43 11.21 -7.13
C MET A 246 9.85 11.87 -8.38
N ARG A 247 8.54 11.75 -8.58
CA ARG A 247 7.80 12.40 -9.67
C ARG A 247 7.65 13.89 -9.48
N ALA A 248 7.25 14.33 -8.29
CA ALA A 248 7.01 15.74 -8.00
C ALA A 248 8.29 16.58 -8.13
N TYR A 249 9.47 16.01 -7.81
CA TYR A 249 10.72 16.76 -7.80
C TYR A 249 11.18 17.25 -9.19
N TRP A 250 10.93 16.46 -10.25
CA TRP A 250 11.27 16.80 -11.64
C TRP A 250 10.03 16.90 -12.53
N GLY A 251 8.86 17.14 -11.93
CA GLY A 251 7.61 17.23 -12.67
C GLY A 251 7.67 18.41 -13.65
N PRO A 252 7.04 18.29 -14.84
CA PRO A 252 7.07 19.35 -15.83
C PRO A 252 6.36 20.61 -15.28
N ASP A 253 7.04 21.76 -15.36
CA ASP A 253 6.49 23.10 -15.04
C ASP A 253 5.52 23.60 -16.13
N ARG A 254 4.69 22.70 -16.66
CA ARG A 254 3.77 22.98 -17.75
C ARG A 254 2.35 23.07 -17.22
N ARG A 255 1.74 24.23 -17.38
CA ARG A 255 0.29 24.36 -17.21
C ARG A 255 -0.45 23.54 -18.27
N VAL A 256 -1.07 22.44 -17.87
CA VAL A 256 -1.95 21.68 -18.76
C VAL A 256 -3.19 22.51 -19.09
N ARG A 257 -3.35 22.83 -20.37
CA ARG A 257 -4.57 23.41 -20.94
C ARG A 257 -5.13 22.43 -21.96
N ARG A 258 -6.47 22.35 -22.05
CA ARG A 258 -7.24 21.55 -23.04
C ARG A 258 -7.37 20.03 -22.75
N GLY A 259 -7.75 19.68 -21.52
CA GLY A 259 -8.35 18.37 -21.19
C GLY A 259 -7.46 17.41 -20.38
N GLY A 260 -8.09 16.51 -19.61
CA GLY A 260 -7.42 15.63 -18.65
C GLY A 260 -6.49 14.57 -19.26
N TRP A 261 -6.68 14.19 -20.53
CA TRP A 261 -5.85 13.20 -21.20
C TRP A 261 -4.38 13.64 -21.32
N ARG A 262 -4.11 14.96 -21.45
CA ARG A 262 -2.73 15.48 -21.52
C ARG A 262 -2.03 15.35 -20.17
N ALA A 263 -2.73 15.59 -19.07
CA ALA A 263 -2.19 15.40 -17.73
C ALA A 263 -1.89 13.91 -17.50
N LEU A 264 -2.78 13.01 -17.92
CA LEU A 264 -2.54 11.57 -17.82
C LEU A 264 -1.35 11.11 -18.66
N ALA A 265 -1.28 11.49 -19.94
CA ALA A 265 -0.22 11.06 -20.83
C ALA A 265 1.15 11.65 -20.44
N TRP A 266 1.21 12.96 -20.23
CA TRP A 266 2.47 13.68 -20.14
C TRP A 266 2.94 13.94 -18.71
N ASP A 267 2.03 14.23 -17.77
CA ASP A 267 2.43 14.54 -16.38
C ASP A 267 2.43 13.30 -15.48
N PHE A 268 1.77 12.22 -15.92
CA PHE A 268 1.69 10.98 -15.17
C PHE A 268 2.43 9.83 -15.88
N LEU A 269 1.93 9.33 -17.02
CA LEU A 269 2.47 8.12 -17.64
C LEU A 269 3.93 8.28 -18.11
N LEU A 270 4.26 9.40 -18.76
CA LEU A 270 5.64 9.69 -19.16
C LEU A 270 6.58 9.78 -17.94
N GLU A 271 6.16 10.48 -16.89
CA GLU A 271 6.93 10.61 -15.66
C GLU A 271 7.15 9.26 -14.96
N ILE A 272 6.13 8.39 -14.94
CA ILE A 272 6.25 7.02 -14.44
C ILE A 272 7.27 6.23 -15.27
N ALA A 273 7.26 6.35 -16.60
CA ALA A 273 8.22 5.68 -17.47
C ALA A 273 9.67 6.18 -17.23
N LEU A 274 9.86 7.49 -17.05
CA LEU A 274 11.15 8.10 -16.74
C LEU A 274 11.70 7.61 -15.40
N ILE A 275 10.86 7.56 -14.36
CA ILE A 275 11.27 7.10 -13.03
C ILE A 275 11.54 5.60 -13.03
N ASN A 276 10.67 4.79 -13.65
CA ASN A 276 10.86 3.35 -13.70
C ASN A 276 12.13 2.99 -14.46
N SER A 277 12.42 3.64 -15.59
CA SER A 277 13.66 3.43 -16.34
C SER A 277 14.90 3.87 -15.54
N PHE A 278 14.82 4.98 -14.79
CA PHE A 278 15.88 5.40 -13.88
C PHE A 278 16.15 4.38 -12.76
N ILE A 279 15.08 3.86 -12.14
CA ILE A 279 15.20 2.83 -11.09
C ILE A 279 15.78 1.54 -11.67
N LEU A 280 15.35 1.14 -12.86
CA LEU A 280 15.83 -0.07 -13.52
C LEU A 280 17.31 0.00 -13.89
N GLN A 281 17.82 1.14 -14.37
CA GLN A 281 19.26 1.25 -14.64
C GLN A 281 20.10 1.28 -13.34
N GLN A 282 19.57 1.86 -12.26
CA GLN A 282 20.22 1.88 -10.94
C GLN A 282 20.28 0.51 -10.27
N ARG A 283 19.20 -0.28 -10.38
CA ARG A 283 19.09 -1.60 -9.75
C ARG A 283 19.53 -2.75 -10.64
N GLY A 284 19.56 -2.51 -11.95
CA GLY A 284 20.02 -3.46 -12.94
C GLY A 284 21.53 -3.49 -13.05
N ASN A 285 22.01 -4.32 -13.98
CA ASN A 285 23.41 -4.35 -14.39
C ASN A 285 23.51 -3.93 -15.87
N PRO A 286 23.24 -2.65 -16.19
CA PRO A 286 23.26 -2.20 -17.58
C PRO A 286 24.67 -2.33 -18.17
N ARG A 287 24.76 -2.52 -19.50
CA ARG A 287 26.04 -2.59 -20.22
C ARG A 287 26.76 -1.24 -20.32
N TRP A 288 26.12 -0.17 -19.88
CA TRP A 288 26.62 1.20 -19.89
C TRP A 288 26.81 1.71 -18.47
N LYS A 289 27.57 2.80 -18.32
CA LYS A 289 27.74 3.49 -17.04
C LYS A 289 26.38 4.00 -16.53
N PRO A 290 25.94 3.60 -15.33
CA PRO A 290 24.70 4.08 -14.70
C PRO A 290 24.76 5.59 -14.39
N GLU A 291 23.66 6.31 -14.64
CA GLU A 291 23.53 7.72 -14.23
C GLU A 291 23.10 7.81 -12.78
N LYS A 292 23.74 8.68 -11.98
CA LYS A 292 23.56 8.71 -10.52
C LYS A 292 22.34 9.50 -10.07
N SER A 293 21.92 10.44 -10.89
CA SER A 293 20.79 11.33 -10.59
C SER A 293 19.71 11.27 -11.67
N GLN A 294 18.48 11.63 -11.29
CA GLN A 294 17.39 11.77 -12.24
C GLN A 294 17.66 12.87 -13.29
N ALA A 295 18.38 13.93 -12.91
CA ALA A 295 18.75 15.01 -13.81
C ALA A 295 19.66 14.51 -14.94
N GLU A 296 20.75 13.82 -14.57
CA GLU A 296 21.68 13.21 -15.54
C GLU A 296 20.97 12.19 -16.42
N TRP A 297 20.07 11.38 -15.85
CA TRP A 297 19.29 10.39 -16.59
C TRP A 297 18.38 11.04 -17.64
N ARG A 298 17.60 12.05 -17.25
CA ARG A 298 16.73 12.79 -18.18
C ARG A 298 17.54 13.50 -19.25
N GLN A 299 18.65 14.13 -18.86
CA GLN A 299 19.56 14.80 -19.77
C GLN A 299 20.10 13.85 -20.85
N ARG A 300 20.53 12.67 -20.43
CA ARG A 300 21.01 11.65 -21.35
C ARG A 300 19.93 11.20 -22.31
N LEU A 301 18.72 10.91 -21.81
CA LEU A 301 17.60 10.51 -22.67
C LEU A 301 17.23 11.60 -23.70
N VAL A 302 17.26 12.88 -23.31
CA VAL A 302 17.04 13.98 -24.26
C VAL A 302 18.10 14.00 -25.34
N ASN A 303 19.38 13.88 -24.97
CA ASN A 303 20.48 13.87 -25.94
C ASN A 303 20.40 12.67 -26.89
N ASP A 304 20.13 11.49 -26.36
CA ASP A 304 20.01 10.26 -27.14
C ASP A 304 18.81 10.34 -28.12
N LEU A 305 17.67 10.89 -27.68
CA LEU A 305 16.51 11.11 -28.55
C LEU A 305 16.80 12.17 -29.63
N VAL A 306 17.42 13.29 -29.29
CA VAL A 306 17.76 14.33 -30.27
C VAL A 306 18.76 13.82 -31.30
N ALA A 307 19.78 13.08 -30.88
CA ALA A 307 20.76 12.50 -31.80
C ALA A 307 20.14 11.52 -32.80
N GLU A 308 19.13 10.74 -32.36
CA GLU A 308 18.41 9.79 -33.22
C GLU A 308 17.59 10.49 -34.31
N TYR A 309 16.91 11.59 -33.97
CA TYR A 309 15.98 12.28 -34.89
C TYR A 309 16.59 13.49 -35.61
N GLU A 310 17.64 14.10 -35.06
CA GLU A 310 18.38 15.24 -35.63
C GLU A 310 19.90 15.07 -35.43
N PRO A 311 20.57 14.22 -36.23
CA PRO A 311 21.98 13.86 -36.03
C PRO A 311 22.97 15.04 -36.12
N SER A 312 22.54 16.15 -36.74
CA SER A 312 23.33 17.38 -36.90
C SER A 312 23.16 18.37 -35.75
N SER A 313 22.28 18.11 -34.78
CA SER A 313 21.98 19.03 -33.68
C SER A 313 23.02 18.92 -32.56
N PRO A 314 23.44 20.05 -31.95
CA PRO A 314 24.40 20.04 -30.85
C PRO A 314 23.80 19.43 -29.58
N VAL A 315 24.67 18.95 -28.68
CA VAL A 315 24.27 18.43 -27.35
C VAL A 315 23.47 19.49 -26.61
N ILE A 316 22.26 19.13 -26.18
CA ILE A 316 21.35 20.03 -25.48
C ILE A 316 21.58 19.90 -23.98
N TYR A 317 21.51 20.99 -23.23
CA TYR A 317 21.51 20.95 -21.76
C TYR A 317 20.16 21.43 -21.23
N ILE A 318 19.52 20.64 -20.37
CA ILE A 318 18.29 20.97 -19.65
C ILE A 318 18.68 22.00 -18.58
N ALA A 319 18.04 23.16 -18.60
CA ALA A 319 18.17 24.15 -17.53
C ALA A 319 17.57 23.58 -16.23
N GLN A 320 18.32 23.69 -15.12
CA GLN A 320 17.91 23.26 -13.78
C GLN A 320 16.85 24.18 -13.19
#